data_AF-A0A2N5YJW9-F1
#
_entry.id   AF-A0A2N5YJW9-F1
#
_cell.length_a   1.000
_cell.length_b   1.000
_cell.length_c   1.000
_cell.angle_alpha   90.00
_cell.angle_beta   90.00
_cell.angle_gamma   90.00
#
_symmetry.space_group_name_H-M   'P 1'
#
loop_
_entity.id
_entity.type
_entity.pdbx_description
1 polymer ?
#
loop_
_entity_poly.entity_id
_entity_poly.type
_entity_poly.pdbx_seq_one_letter_code
_entity_poly.pdbx_strand_id
1 'polypeptide(L)' 'MSKKEKKIHTGFRLSKENYKMLEIYENNLGLNKTGVIDMILTVIRKDEKLMIDLIRKAMYN' A
#
# COMPACT_ATOMS: atom_id res chain seq x y z
N MET A 1 18.61 7.26 -21.12
CA MET A 1 17.38 6.43 -21.23
C MET A 1 16.71 6.37 -19.87
N SER A 2 15.54 7.00 -19.71
CA SER A 2 14.80 6.98 -18.44
C SER A 2 14.30 5.55 -18.18
N LYS A 3 14.85 4.88 -17.16
CA LYS A 3 14.31 3.62 -16.64
C LYS A 3 12.96 3.92 -15.99
N LYS A 4 11.90 4.07 -16.79
CA LYS A 4 10.55 3.78 -16.30
C LYS A 4 10.55 2.31 -15.95
N GLU A 5 10.82 2.00 -14.68
CA GLU A 5 10.65 0.67 -14.13
C GLU A 5 9.29 0.13 -14.58
N LYS A 6 9.27 -1.07 -15.14
CA LYS A 6 8.07 -1.67 -15.73
C LYS A 6 7.07 -1.94 -14.60
N LYS A 7 6.17 -1.00 -14.33
CA LYS A 7 5.06 -1.20 -13.38
C LYS A 7 4.11 -2.26 -13.93
N ILE A 8 3.68 -3.18 -13.07
CA ILE A 8 2.69 -4.21 -13.41
C ILE A 8 1.30 -3.63 -13.18
N HIS A 9 0.43 -3.72 -14.18
CA HIS A 9 -0.98 -3.34 -14.03
C HIS A 9 -1.75 -4.49 -13.37
N THR A 10 -2.34 -4.23 -12.21
CA THR A 10 -3.07 -5.23 -11.43
C THR A 10 -4.49 -4.73 -11.15
N GLY A 11 -5.49 -5.57 -11.42
CA GLY A 11 -6.88 -5.33 -11.04
C GLY A 11 -7.24 -6.08 -9.76
N PHE A 12 -7.66 -5.37 -8.72
CA PHE A 12 -8.20 -5.96 -7.49
C PHE A 12 -9.36 -5.09 -6.97
N ARG A 13 -10.20 -5.69 -6.12
CA ARG A 13 -11.30 -5.00 -5.45
C ARG A 13 -10.88 -4.68 -4.02
N LEU A 14 -11.28 -3.52 -3.54
CA LEU A 14 -11.09 -3.08 -2.16
C LEU A 14 -12.44 -2.89 -1.49
N SER A 15 -12.48 -3.03 -0.16
CA SER A 15 -13.61 -2.54 0.62
C SER A 15 -13.75 -1.03 0.50
N LYS A 16 -14.95 -0.51 0.76
CA LYS A 16 -15.24 0.92 0.69
C LYS A 16 -14.39 1.71 1.70
N GLU A 17 -14.17 1.14 2.87
CA GLU A 17 -13.38 1.71 3.96
C GLU A 17 -11.91 1.84 3.55
N ASN A 18 -11.34 0.77 2.98
CA ASN A 18 -9.94 0.79 2.51
C ASN A 18 -9.77 1.78 1.35
N TYR A 19 -10.74 1.84 0.43
CA TYR A 19 -10.72 2.81 -0.66
C TYR A 19 -10.74 4.26 -0.14
N LYS A 20 -11.60 4.58 0.83
CA LYS A 20 -11.65 5.90 1.47
C LYS A 20 -10.34 6.25 2.17
N MET A 21 -9.74 5.28 2.86
CA MET A 21 -8.44 5.49 3.50
C MET A 21 -7.35 5.87 2.48
N LEU A 22 -7.35 5.24 1.30
CA LEU A 22 -6.44 5.64 0.21
C LEU A 22 -6.70 7.07 -0.30
N GLU A 23 -7.96 7.51 -0.38
CA GLU A 23 -8.30 8.88 -0.78
C GLU A 23 -7.77 9.93 0.21
N ILE A 24 -7.83 9.63 1.51
CA ILE A 24 -7.29 10.50 2.55
C ILE A 24 -5.78 10.68 2.36
N TYR A 25 -5.05 9.58 2.15
CA TYR A 25 -3.60 9.63 1.94
C TYR A 25 -3.22 10.29 0.61
N GLU A 26 -4.02 10.09 -0.44
CA GLU A 26 -3.83 10.77 -1.71
C GLU A 26 -3.88 12.29 -1.55
N ASN A 27 -4.91 12.81 -0.88
CA ASN A 27 -5.08 14.24 -0.63
C ASN A 27 -3.98 14.82 0.26
N ASN A 28 -3.55 14.08 1.29
CA ASN A 28 -2.54 14.55 2.24
C ASN A 28 -1.12 14.53 1.67
N LEU A 29 -0.81 13.60 0.76
CA LEU A 29 0.55 13.36 0.25
C LEU A 29 0.75 13.86 -1.18
N GLY A 30 -0.32 14.26 -1.88
CA GLY A 30 -0.25 14.64 -3.29
C GLY A 30 0.09 13.47 -4.21
N LEU A 31 -0.27 12.24 -3.81
CA LEU A 31 0.01 11.01 -4.54
C LEU A 31 -1.27 10.38 -5.06
N ASN A 32 -1.27 9.82 -6.27
CA ASN A 32 -2.40 8.99 -6.69
C ASN A 32 -2.50 7.69 -5.86
N LYS A 33 -3.66 7.03 -5.88
CA LYS A 33 -3.91 5.78 -5.14
C LYS A 33 -2.86 4.70 -5.39
N THR A 34 -2.38 4.56 -6.62
CA THR A 34 -1.30 3.61 -6.95
C THR A 34 -0.01 3.98 -6.21
N GLY A 35 0.37 5.25 -6.19
CA GLY A 35 1.52 5.75 -5.47
C GLY A 35 1.41 5.57 -3.96
N VAL A 36 0.21 5.77 -3.39
CA VAL A 36 -0.06 5.50 -1.97
C VAL A 36 0.17 4.01 -1.65
N ILE A 37 -0.40 3.11 -2.45
CA ILE A 37 -0.23 1.66 -2.26
C ILE A 37 1.24 1.25 -2.41
N ASP A 38 1.92 1.74 -3.45
CA ASP A 38 3.33 1.47 -3.71
C ASP A 38 4.23 1.95 -2.55
N MET A 39 3.91 3.11 -1.97
CA MET A 39 4.58 3.64 -0.78
C MET A 39 4.33 2.77 0.45
N ILE A 40 3.08 2.42 0.74
CA ILE A 40 2.72 1.55 1.87
C ILE A 40 3.47 0.22 1.75
N LEU A 41 3.41 -0.43 0.59
CA LEU A 41 4.13 -1.68 0.33
C LEU A 41 5.64 -1.52 0.46
N THR A 42 6.20 -0.38 0.05
CA THR A 42 7.63 -0.09 0.20
C THR A 42 8.02 0.06 1.67
N VAL A 43 7.22 0.74 2.49
CA VAL A 43 7.45 0.88 3.93
C VAL A 43 7.38 -0.49 4.61
N ILE A 44 6.35 -1.27 4.29
CA ILE A 44 6.18 -2.64 4.79
C ILE A 44 7.39 -3.51 4.44
N ARG A 45 7.85 -3.44 3.18
CA ARG A 45 9.00 -4.23 2.71
C ARG A 45 10.31 -3.89 3.45
N LYS A 46 10.46 -2.68 4.00
CA LYS A 46 11.65 -2.33 4.80
C LYS A 46 11.73 -3.10 6.11
N ASP A 47 10.60 -3.55 6.65
CA ASP A 47 10.54 -4.35 7.87
C ASP A 47 9.45 -5.44 7.77
N GLU A 48 9.73 -6.41 6.90
CA GLU A 48 8.81 -7.52 6.60
C GLU A 48 8.49 -8.35 7.85
N LYS A 49 9.46 -8.50 8.76
CA LYS A 49 9.30 -9.25 9.99
C LYS A 49 8.29 -8.59 10.93
N LEU A 50 8.41 -7.28 11.15
CA LEU A 50 7.46 -6.51 11.93
C LEU A 50 6.05 -6.63 11.34
N MET A 51 5.91 -6.53 10.01
CA MET A 51 4.62 -6.67 9.35
C MET A 51 3.98 -8.04 9.60
N ILE A 52 4.74 -9.13 9.41
CA ILE A 52 4.26 -10.49 9.66
C ILE A 52 3.81 -10.65 11.11
N ASP A 53 4.57 -10.10 12.05
CA ASP A 53 4.23 -10.17 13.47
C ASP A 53 2.97 -9.37 13.82
N LEU A 54 2.77 -8.20 13.20
CA LEU A 54 1.54 -7.41 13.35
C LEU A 54 0.32 -8.15 12.78
N ILE A 55 0.44 -8.76 11.59
CA ILE A 55 -0.63 -9.55 10.98
C ILE A 55 -0.98 -10.75 11.87
N ARG A 56 0.03 -11.48 12.36
CA ARG A 56 -0.19 -12.59 13.30
C ARG A 56 -0.94 -12.12 14.54
N LYS A 57 -0.51 -11.02 15.16
CA LYS A 57 -1.20 -10.45 16.33
C LYS A 57 -2.65 -10.04 16.05
N ALA A 58 -2.95 -9.54 14.86
CA ALA A 58 -4.31 -9.16 14.49
C ALA A 58 -5.23 -10.35 14.18
N MET A 59 -4.68 -11.50 13.78
CA MET A 59 -5.46 -12.72 13.51
C MET A 59 -5.74 -13.56 14.77
N TYR A 60 -4.85 -13.50 15.76
CA TYR A 60 -4.92 -14.31 16.98
C TYR A 60 -5.35 -13.51 18.23
N ASN A 61 -5.75 -12.24 18.06
CA ASN A 61 -6.55 -11.47 19.03
C ASN A 61 -8.00 -11.42 18.54
#